data_AF-L8EYA3-F1
#
_entry.id   AF-L8EYA3-F1
#
_cell.length_a   1.000
_cell.length_b   1.000
_cell.length_c   1.000
_cell.angle_alpha   90.00
_cell.angle_beta   90.00
_cell.angle_gamma   90.00
#
_symmetry.space_group_name_H-M   'P 1'
#
loop_
_entity.id
_entity.type
_entity.pdbx_description
1 polymer ?
#
loop_
_entity_poly.entity_id
_entity_poly.type
_entity_poly.pdbx_seq_one_letter_code
_entity_poly.pdbx_strand_id
1 'polypeptide(L)'
;MTANDSEHAGEPSDAVAEFALWLQELRRQAGKPSYAQVVRRSRRRYPHATVRESTISDMLNGKRLPRWETVEPVAWALGGEEAVAACRQRWIEADMARTPPVPLAPPVPPPALEVPSAQEVPQGQAVVEPSRCPDTEPLPAAVPELTGGAPVQAGAAKEPAVLVRRRRWPFVAGGAVVAAAALACVFLLPGNGHRPHPGASATGLATPTRSRTAGQNTAKASLSPSSVPQPAWTPGTAMLTAHSSRPARTRDGLVTISVLSVDGNNIPGVVYSVITPWTTCQVSGGDVGQSVVIKRSSDTWIRLVIIDFPETTHTDAASTDFDIPIDFQITRGQGPAPRTTQKCT
;
A
#
# COMPACT_ATOMS: atom_id res chain seq x y z
N MET A 1 37.63 -49.74 -0.09
CA MET A 1 36.41 -49.81 -0.92
C MET A 1 35.22 -49.80 0.03
N THR A 2 34.71 -48.60 0.33
CA THR A 2 33.55 -48.40 1.21
C THR A 2 32.44 -47.83 0.34
N ALA A 3 31.61 -48.73 -0.19
CA ALA A 3 30.33 -48.39 -0.80
C ALA A 3 29.29 -48.33 0.33
N ASN A 4 29.14 -47.15 0.92
CA ASN A 4 28.03 -46.79 1.79
C ASN A 4 27.58 -45.38 1.38
N ASP A 5 27.29 -45.21 0.09
CA ASP A 5 26.35 -44.18 -0.36
C ASP A 5 24.97 -44.69 0.04
N SER A 6 24.68 -44.60 1.33
CA SER A 6 23.34 -44.77 1.85
C SER A 6 22.51 -43.64 1.27
N GLU A 7 21.82 -43.93 0.17
CA GLU A 7 20.73 -43.14 -0.40
C GLU A 7 19.81 -42.70 0.75
N HIS A 8 20.08 -41.53 1.30
CA HIS A 8 19.11 -40.77 2.05
C HIS A 8 18.13 -40.29 1.01
N ALA A 9 17.22 -41.18 0.60
CA ALA A 9 15.95 -40.76 0.06
C ALA A 9 15.35 -39.84 1.14
N GLY A 10 15.53 -38.53 0.95
CA GLY A 10 15.26 -37.52 1.94
C GLY A 10 13.90 -37.75 2.57
N GLU A 11 13.83 -37.67 3.89
CA GLU A 11 12.54 -37.87 4.55
C GLU A 11 11.56 -36.86 3.95
N PRO A 12 10.29 -37.22 3.70
CA PRO A 12 9.30 -36.32 3.13
C PRO A 12 9.10 -35.02 3.95
N SER A 13 9.59 -35.01 5.19
CA SER A 13 9.71 -33.83 6.05
C SER A 13 10.69 -32.78 5.51
N ASP A 14 11.74 -33.18 4.80
CA ASP A 14 12.81 -32.29 4.34
C ASP A 14 12.33 -31.38 3.21
N ALA A 15 11.58 -31.90 2.22
CA ALA A 15 11.08 -31.09 1.11
C ALA A 15 10.10 -29.99 1.56
N VAL A 16 9.26 -30.28 2.56
CA VAL A 16 8.34 -29.27 3.15
C VAL A 16 9.13 -28.22 3.94
N ALA A 17 10.17 -28.63 4.66
CA ALA A 17 11.05 -27.72 5.38
C ALA A 17 11.85 -26.80 4.42
N GLU A 18 12.37 -27.34 3.32
CA GLU A 18 13.04 -26.58 2.27
C GLU A 18 12.11 -25.56 1.62
N PHE A 19 10.87 -25.96 1.30
CA PHE A 19 9.86 -25.04 0.78
C PHE A 19 9.57 -23.89 1.77
N ALA A 20 9.47 -24.21 3.06
CA ALA A 20 9.26 -23.20 4.10
C ALA A 20 10.43 -22.23 4.24
N LEU A 21 11.69 -22.72 4.21
CA LEU A 21 12.89 -21.89 4.21
C LEU A 21 12.94 -20.96 3.00
N TRP A 22 12.58 -21.47 1.82
CA TRP A 22 12.50 -20.64 0.61
C TRP A 22 11.45 -19.53 0.74
N LEU A 23 10.26 -19.82 1.27
CA LEU A 23 9.24 -18.79 1.52
C LEU A 23 9.69 -17.77 2.58
N GLN A 24 10.41 -18.19 3.61
CA GLN A 24 11.01 -17.28 4.59
C GLN A 24 12.03 -16.34 3.93
N GLU A 25 12.84 -16.86 3.02
CA GLU A 25 13.81 -16.07 2.26
C GLU A 25 13.11 -15.06 1.35
N LEU A 26 12.07 -15.49 0.63
CA LEU A 26 11.23 -14.60 -0.17
C LEU A 26 10.64 -13.47 0.69
N ARG A 27 10.16 -13.80 1.89
CA ARG A 27 9.68 -12.79 2.86
C ARG A 27 10.79 -11.86 3.33
N ARG A 28 12.03 -12.34 3.48
CA ARG A 28 13.19 -11.52 3.84
C ARG A 28 13.52 -10.52 2.74
N GLN A 29 13.53 -10.97 1.48
CA GLN A 29 13.76 -10.13 0.30
C GLN A 29 12.67 -9.07 0.14
N ALA A 30 11.43 -9.40 0.49
CA ALA A 30 10.29 -8.47 0.50
C ALA A 30 10.31 -7.42 1.65
N GLY A 31 11.40 -7.32 2.43
CA GLY A 31 11.50 -6.40 3.56
C GLY A 31 10.83 -6.88 4.86
N LYS A 32 10.59 -8.19 4.99
CA LYS A 32 9.97 -8.83 6.16
C LYS A 32 8.58 -8.27 6.53
N PRO A 33 7.62 -8.20 5.60
CA PRO A 33 6.27 -7.73 5.90
C PRO A 33 5.64 -8.56 7.03
N SER A 34 4.80 -7.91 7.85
CA SER A 34 4.01 -8.60 8.88
C SER A 34 2.97 -9.51 8.23
N TYR A 35 2.50 -10.53 8.96
CA TYR A 35 1.49 -11.45 8.41
C TYR A 35 0.18 -10.71 8.05
N ALA A 36 -0.22 -9.73 8.86
CA ALA A 36 -1.35 -8.85 8.54
C ALA A 36 -1.15 -8.08 7.23
N GLN A 37 0.07 -7.57 6.97
CA GLN A 37 0.39 -6.91 5.71
C GLN A 37 0.28 -7.88 4.52
N VAL A 38 0.79 -9.10 4.66
CA VAL A 38 0.70 -10.13 3.62
C VAL A 38 -0.75 -10.48 3.31
N VAL A 39 -1.61 -10.68 4.33
CA VAL A 39 -3.05 -10.92 4.13
C VAL A 39 -3.72 -9.74 3.44
N ARG A 40 -3.40 -8.51 3.85
CA ARG A 40 -3.96 -7.30 3.24
C ARG A 40 -3.58 -7.19 1.76
N ARG A 41 -2.31 -7.44 1.44
CA ARG A 41 -1.78 -7.42 0.06
C ARG A 41 -2.45 -8.50 -0.78
N SER A 42 -2.51 -9.74 -0.30
CA SER A 42 -3.07 -10.86 -1.07
C SER A 42 -4.54 -10.63 -1.43
N ARG A 43 -5.34 -10.07 -0.53
CA ARG A 43 -6.76 -9.75 -0.76
C ARG A 43 -7.01 -8.70 -1.84
N ARG A 44 -6.03 -7.85 -2.18
CA ARG A 44 -6.18 -6.85 -3.26
C ARG A 44 -6.34 -7.53 -4.62
N ARG A 45 -5.58 -8.59 -4.86
CA ARG A 45 -5.60 -9.38 -6.11
C ARG A 45 -6.58 -10.56 -6.01
N TYR A 46 -6.63 -11.20 -4.85
CA TYR A 46 -7.42 -12.41 -4.61
C TYR A 46 -8.49 -12.15 -3.52
N PRO A 47 -9.58 -11.42 -3.84
CA PRO A 47 -10.59 -11.04 -2.84
C PRO A 47 -11.31 -12.24 -2.21
N HIS A 48 -11.37 -13.37 -2.93
CA HIS A 48 -12.00 -14.60 -2.46
C HIS A 48 -11.04 -15.54 -1.69
N ALA A 49 -9.74 -15.24 -1.64
CA ALA A 49 -8.78 -16.11 -0.97
C ALA A 49 -8.92 -16.02 0.55
N THR A 50 -9.13 -17.18 1.20
CA THR A 50 -9.33 -17.29 2.66
C THR A 50 -8.00 -17.43 3.41
N VAL A 51 -7.00 -16.59 3.11
CA VAL A 51 -5.70 -16.63 3.79
C VAL A 51 -5.82 -15.98 5.17
N ARG A 52 -5.43 -16.71 6.22
CA ARG A 52 -5.37 -16.24 7.63
C ARG A 52 -3.91 -16.14 8.08
N GLU A 53 -3.63 -15.24 9.03
CA GLU A 53 -2.27 -15.05 9.57
C GLU A 53 -1.69 -16.35 10.18
N SER A 54 -2.50 -17.14 10.87
CA SER A 54 -2.10 -18.44 11.40
C SER A 54 -1.67 -19.41 10.29
N THR A 55 -2.32 -19.35 9.13
CA THR A 55 -1.98 -20.21 7.98
C THR A 55 -0.66 -19.82 7.34
N ILE A 56 -0.40 -18.51 7.24
CA ILE A 56 0.91 -18.00 6.79
C ILE A 56 2.00 -18.44 7.76
N SER A 57 1.76 -18.30 9.07
CA SER A 57 2.71 -18.72 10.10
C SER A 57 3.00 -20.22 10.04
N ASP A 58 1.97 -21.08 9.93
CA ASP A 58 2.17 -22.52 9.90
C ASP A 58 2.92 -22.99 8.64
N MET A 59 2.66 -22.34 7.49
CA MET A 59 3.38 -22.60 6.23
C MET A 59 4.84 -22.14 6.31
N LEU A 60 5.09 -20.92 6.80
CA LEU A 60 6.46 -20.39 6.92
C LEU A 60 7.30 -21.17 7.92
N ASN A 61 6.69 -21.84 8.90
CA ASN A 61 7.39 -22.70 9.84
C ASN A 61 7.48 -24.16 9.38
N GLY A 62 7.02 -24.50 8.17
CA GLY A 62 7.07 -25.85 7.62
C GLY A 62 6.17 -26.86 8.36
N LYS A 63 5.23 -26.41 9.19
CA LYS A 63 4.35 -27.32 9.96
C LYS A 63 3.38 -28.09 9.07
N ARG A 64 2.96 -27.47 7.97
CA ARG A 64 2.09 -28.07 6.97
C ARG A 64 2.33 -27.43 5.61
N LEU A 65 2.19 -28.22 4.55
CA LEU A 65 2.12 -27.74 3.17
C LEU A 65 0.65 -27.43 2.82
N PRO A 66 0.25 -26.15 2.68
CA PRO A 66 -1.12 -25.79 2.30
C PRO A 66 -1.42 -26.17 0.84
N ARG A 67 -2.69 -26.11 0.47
CA ARG A 67 -3.09 -26.25 -0.95
C ARG A 67 -2.62 -25.05 -1.77
N TRP A 68 -2.42 -25.27 -3.08
CA TRP A 68 -1.92 -24.26 -4.00
C TRP A 68 -2.73 -22.95 -3.95
N GLU A 69 -4.06 -23.04 -3.87
CA GLU A 69 -4.97 -21.87 -3.83
C GLU A 69 -4.75 -20.98 -2.59
N THR A 70 -4.10 -21.51 -1.55
CA THR A 70 -3.72 -20.75 -0.36
C THR A 70 -2.30 -20.20 -0.46
N VAL A 71 -1.40 -20.92 -1.14
CA VAL A 71 0.03 -20.57 -1.29
C VAL A 71 0.22 -19.44 -2.30
N GLU A 72 -0.47 -19.52 -3.44
CA GLU A 72 -0.36 -18.56 -4.55
C GLU A 72 -0.60 -17.10 -4.12
N PRO A 73 -1.68 -16.75 -3.40
CA PRO A 73 -1.90 -15.39 -2.95
C PRO A 73 -0.81 -14.87 -2.00
N VAL A 74 -0.18 -15.76 -1.23
CA VAL A 74 0.92 -15.40 -0.32
C VAL A 74 2.19 -15.15 -1.11
N ALA A 75 2.54 -16.00 -2.07
CA ALA A 75 3.71 -15.81 -2.93
C ALA A 75 3.60 -14.50 -3.73
N TRP A 76 2.43 -14.23 -4.31
CA TRP A 76 2.15 -12.98 -5.02
C TRP A 76 2.30 -11.76 -4.10
N ALA A 77 1.78 -11.83 -2.87
CA ALA A 77 1.89 -10.74 -1.90
C ALA A 77 3.33 -10.46 -1.41
N LEU A 78 4.24 -11.42 -1.58
CA LEU A 78 5.65 -11.30 -1.18
C LEU A 78 6.56 -10.85 -2.34
N GLY A 79 6.30 -11.28 -3.58
CA GLY A 79 7.21 -11.00 -4.70
C GLY A 79 6.55 -10.93 -6.08
N GLY A 80 5.23 -10.73 -6.15
CA GLY A 80 4.50 -10.58 -7.42
C GLY A 80 4.43 -11.87 -8.25
N GLU A 81 4.21 -11.71 -9.56
CA GLU A 81 3.97 -12.81 -10.50
C GLU A 81 5.20 -13.72 -10.69
N GLU A 82 6.41 -13.17 -10.69
CA GLU A 82 7.66 -13.95 -10.81
C GLU A 82 7.82 -14.91 -9.63
N ALA A 83 7.54 -14.43 -8.41
CA ALA A 83 7.58 -15.26 -7.21
C ALA A 83 6.51 -16.37 -7.24
N VAL A 84 5.33 -16.13 -7.84
CA VAL A 84 4.30 -17.16 -8.01
C VAL A 84 4.80 -18.30 -8.90
N ALA A 85 5.41 -17.99 -10.04
CA ALA A 85 5.96 -19.00 -10.95
C ALA A 85 7.04 -19.86 -10.26
N ALA A 86 7.98 -19.21 -9.56
CA ALA A 86 9.03 -19.89 -8.81
C ALA A 86 8.49 -20.69 -7.61
N CYS A 87 7.42 -20.19 -6.97
CA CYS A 87 6.74 -20.87 -5.87
C CYS A 87 6.02 -22.13 -6.34
N ARG A 88 5.38 -22.07 -7.52
CA ARG A 88 4.62 -23.19 -8.08
C ARG A 88 5.47 -24.42 -8.28
N GLN A 89 6.66 -24.24 -8.86
CA GLN A 89 7.59 -25.35 -9.10
C GLN A 89 8.00 -26.03 -7.79
N ARG A 90 8.41 -25.25 -6.77
CA ARG A 90 8.82 -25.77 -5.46
C ARG A 90 7.67 -26.38 -4.67
N TRP A 91 6.46 -25.84 -4.81
CA TRP A 91 5.27 -26.40 -4.20
C TRP A 91 4.95 -27.79 -4.79
N ILE A 92 5.07 -27.96 -6.12
CA ILE A 92 4.89 -29.27 -6.77
C ILE A 92 5.92 -30.28 -6.25
N GLU A 93 7.18 -29.88 -6.14
CA GLU A 93 8.26 -30.74 -5.59
C GLU A 93 7.95 -31.17 -4.15
N ALA A 94 7.51 -30.24 -3.29
CA ALA A 94 7.12 -30.55 -1.93
C ALA A 94 5.84 -31.41 -1.84
N ASP A 95 4.87 -31.21 -2.73
CA ASP A 95 3.62 -31.97 -2.73
C ASP A 95 3.81 -33.41 -3.24
N MET A 96 4.70 -33.58 -4.24
CA MET A 96 5.16 -34.89 -4.71
C MET A 96 5.87 -35.67 -3.60
N ALA A 97 6.78 -35.02 -2.87
CA ALA A 97 7.48 -35.64 -1.75
C ALA A 97 6.52 -36.02 -0.60
N ARG A 98 5.48 -35.22 -0.36
CA ARG A 98 4.48 -35.50 0.68
C ARG A 98 3.60 -36.69 0.36
N THR A 99 3.27 -36.91 -0.91
CA THR A 99 2.36 -37.99 -1.32
C THR A 99 3.10 -39.31 -1.18
N PRO A 100 2.84 -40.13 -0.14
CA PRO A 100 3.48 -41.43 -0.06
C PRO A 100 3.09 -42.21 -1.33
N PRO A 101 4.02 -42.96 -1.94
CA PRO A 101 3.68 -43.81 -3.06
C PRO A 101 2.52 -44.69 -2.59
N VAL A 102 1.33 -44.46 -3.16
CA VAL A 102 0.14 -45.25 -2.83
C VAL A 102 0.59 -46.68 -3.05
N PRO A 103 0.68 -47.51 -1.99
CA PRO A 103 1.10 -48.89 -2.16
C PRO A 103 0.16 -49.46 -3.21
N LEU A 104 0.72 -49.87 -4.34
CA LEU A 104 -0.07 -50.47 -5.43
C LEU A 104 -0.89 -51.55 -4.76
N ALA A 105 -2.20 -51.29 -4.59
CA ALA A 105 -3.06 -52.24 -3.94
C ALA A 105 -2.85 -53.55 -4.71
N PRO A 106 -2.58 -54.68 -4.02
CA PRO A 106 -2.39 -55.94 -4.69
C PRO A 106 -3.56 -56.10 -5.66
N PRO A 107 -3.29 -56.48 -6.93
CA PRO A 107 -4.27 -56.44 -8.00
C PRO A 107 -5.55 -57.07 -7.48
N VAL A 108 -6.59 -56.24 -7.33
CA VAL A 108 -7.90 -56.73 -6.88
C VAL A 108 -8.22 -57.85 -7.86
N PRO A 109 -8.36 -59.10 -7.38
CA PRO A 109 -8.63 -60.21 -8.27
C PRO A 109 -9.83 -59.80 -9.14
N PRO A 110 -9.75 -60.01 -10.46
CA PRO A 110 -10.80 -59.58 -11.37
C PRO A 110 -12.13 -60.03 -10.77
N PRO A 111 -13.14 -59.14 -10.67
CA PRO A 111 -14.41 -59.48 -10.08
C PRO A 111 -14.86 -60.78 -10.74
N ALA A 112 -14.98 -61.83 -9.93
CA ALA A 112 -15.55 -63.08 -10.40
C ALA A 112 -16.85 -62.70 -11.09
N LEU A 113 -16.98 -63.08 -12.36
CA LEU A 113 -18.18 -62.83 -13.16
C LEU A 113 -19.37 -63.31 -12.33
N GLU A 114 -20.03 -62.40 -11.62
CA GLU A 114 -21.30 -62.67 -10.99
C GLU A 114 -22.27 -62.89 -12.14
N VAL A 115 -22.52 -64.18 -12.38
CA VAL A 115 -23.57 -64.66 -13.26
C VAL A 115 -24.86 -63.96 -12.82
N PRO A 116 -25.58 -63.28 -13.74
CA PRO A 116 -26.82 -62.60 -13.39
C PRO A 116 -27.86 -63.65 -12.99
N SER A 117 -27.98 -63.91 -11.68
CA SER A 117 -29.11 -64.62 -11.12
C SER A 117 -30.31 -63.69 -11.18
N ALA A 118 -31.29 -64.12 -11.95
CA ALA A 118 -32.57 -63.48 -12.16
C ALA A 118 -33.30 -63.22 -10.83
N GLN A 119 -33.96 -62.05 -10.78
CA GLN A 119 -35.17 -61.70 -10.03
C GLN A 119 -35.25 -62.09 -8.54
N GLU A 120 -35.34 -61.08 -7.68
CA GLU A 120 -36.49 -61.02 -6.78
C GLU A 120 -36.89 -59.57 -6.49
N VAL A 121 -38.16 -59.25 -6.80
CA VAL A 121 -38.87 -58.00 -6.49
C VAL A 121 -39.43 -58.14 -5.07
N PRO A 122 -39.31 -57.12 -4.22
CA PRO A 122 -40.51 -56.58 -3.56
C PRO A 122 -40.46 -55.04 -3.58
N GLN A 123 -41.32 -54.37 -4.34
CA GLN A 123 -42.59 -53.84 -3.86
C GLN A 123 -42.61 -53.40 -2.38
N GLY A 124 -42.67 -52.06 -2.19
CA GLY A 124 -43.55 -51.44 -1.21
C GLY A 124 -42.90 -51.00 0.10
N GLN A 125 -42.62 -49.70 0.20
CA GLN A 125 -43.17 -48.90 1.29
C GLN A 125 -43.02 -47.41 1.02
N ALA A 126 -44.17 -46.80 0.71
CA ALA A 126 -44.41 -45.39 0.92
C ALA A 126 -44.35 -45.10 2.43
N VAL A 127 -43.49 -44.18 2.84
CA VAL A 127 -43.68 -43.47 4.11
C VAL A 127 -43.72 -41.98 3.80
N VAL A 128 -44.92 -41.49 4.11
CA VAL A 128 -45.44 -40.14 4.02
C VAL A 128 -44.95 -39.34 5.24
N GLU A 129 -44.90 -38.01 5.05
CA GLU A 129 -45.00 -36.92 6.04
C GLU A 129 -43.77 -36.51 6.90
N PRO A 130 -43.75 -35.28 7.46
CA PRO A 130 -44.55 -34.08 7.15
C PRO A 130 -43.74 -32.77 7.03
N SER A 131 -44.35 -31.85 6.29
CA SER A 131 -44.21 -30.40 6.45
C SER A 131 -44.35 -29.97 7.92
N ARG A 132 -43.40 -29.16 8.42
CA ARG A 132 -43.62 -28.25 9.55
C ARG A 132 -42.96 -26.90 9.29
N CYS A 133 -43.79 -25.95 8.89
CA CYS A 133 -43.71 -24.59 9.44
C CYS A 133 -44.66 -24.54 10.65
N PRO A 134 -44.30 -23.78 11.69
CA PRO A 134 -45.19 -22.67 12.02
C PRO A 134 -44.44 -21.36 12.25
N ASP A 135 -45.17 -20.31 11.93
CA ASP A 135 -44.92 -18.91 12.20
C ASP A 135 -44.75 -18.56 13.69
N THR A 136 -44.26 -17.33 13.91
CA THR A 136 -44.60 -16.41 15.01
C THR A 136 -43.67 -16.41 16.23
N GLU A 137 -42.83 -15.37 16.32
CA GLU A 137 -42.87 -14.45 17.48
C GLU A 137 -42.30 -13.06 17.10
N PRO A 138 -43.08 -11.97 17.22
CA PRO A 138 -42.59 -10.60 17.18
C PRO A 138 -42.55 -9.95 18.59
N LEU A 139 -41.72 -8.91 18.72
CA LEU A 139 -41.74 -7.81 19.75
C LEU A 139 -40.83 -8.00 21.01
N PRO A 140 -40.68 -6.99 21.89
CA PRO A 140 -39.60 -5.99 21.81
C PRO A 140 -38.93 -5.69 23.18
N ALA A 141 -37.70 -5.16 23.20
CA ALA A 141 -37.19 -4.40 24.36
C ALA A 141 -36.10 -3.46 23.84
N ALA A 142 -36.34 -2.16 23.66
CA ALA A 142 -36.49 -1.16 24.72
C ALA A 142 -35.37 -1.29 25.77
N VAL A 143 -34.21 -0.69 25.48
CA VAL A 143 -33.19 -0.35 26.48
C VAL A 143 -33.03 1.18 26.42
N PRO A 144 -33.05 1.86 27.58
CA PRO A 144 -33.41 3.27 27.66
C PRO A 144 -32.29 4.21 27.24
N GLU A 145 -32.76 5.27 26.58
CA GLU A 145 -32.19 6.60 26.53
C GLU A 145 -31.94 7.10 27.96
N LEU A 146 -30.66 7.21 28.37
CA LEU A 146 -30.28 7.94 29.57
C LEU A 146 -29.76 9.32 29.15
N THR A 147 -30.71 10.24 29.10
CA THR A 147 -30.53 11.68 29.02
C THR A 147 -30.00 12.21 30.36
N GLY A 148 -29.00 13.10 30.30
CA GLY A 148 -28.88 14.20 31.27
C GLY A 148 -27.99 13.98 32.49
N GLY A 149 -26.80 14.60 32.44
CA GLY A 149 -25.94 14.81 33.60
C GLY A 149 -24.79 15.74 33.27
N ALA A 150 -25.09 17.04 33.15
CA ALA A 150 -24.09 18.11 33.08
C ALA A 150 -23.56 18.44 34.51
N PRO A 151 -22.73 19.49 34.68
CA PRO A 151 -21.31 19.41 34.95
C PRO A 151 -20.97 19.58 36.44
N VAL A 152 -19.87 18.96 36.91
CA VAL A 152 -19.26 19.34 38.19
C VAL A 152 -17.77 19.61 38.01
N GLN A 153 -17.39 20.76 38.55
CA GLN A 153 -16.10 21.40 38.56
C GLN A 153 -15.01 20.62 39.31
N ALA A 154 -13.77 20.95 38.92
CA ALA A 154 -12.61 21.20 39.77
C ALA A 154 -12.30 20.23 40.93
N GLY A 155 -11.24 19.45 40.74
CA GLY A 155 -10.54 18.77 41.82
C GLY A 155 -9.09 18.53 41.42
N ALA A 156 -8.22 19.48 41.75
CA ALA A 156 -6.78 19.28 41.74
C ALA A 156 -6.41 18.20 42.77
N ALA A 157 -5.74 17.13 42.35
CA ALA A 157 -5.04 16.23 43.26
C ALA A 157 -3.94 15.44 42.54
N LYS A 158 -2.69 15.80 42.88
CA LYS A 158 -1.54 14.93 43.17
C LYS A 158 -1.37 13.68 42.30
N GLU A 159 -0.42 13.75 41.38
CA GLU A 159 0.33 12.60 40.89
C GLU A 159 1.10 11.92 42.04
N PRO A 160 0.95 10.60 42.27
CA PRO A 160 2.00 9.81 42.88
C PRO A 160 2.95 9.32 41.78
N ALA A 161 4.21 9.69 41.93
CA ALA A 161 5.33 9.24 41.11
C ALA A 161 5.39 7.69 41.06
N VAL A 162 5.08 7.12 39.90
CA VAL A 162 5.37 5.72 39.59
C VAL A 162 6.83 5.65 39.12
N LEU A 163 7.70 5.30 40.06
CA LEU A 163 9.09 4.92 39.84
C LEU A 163 9.17 3.65 38.98
N VAL A 164 9.19 3.81 37.66
CA VAL A 164 9.54 2.72 36.74
C VAL A 164 11.05 2.50 36.77
N ARG A 165 11.44 1.45 37.50
CA ARG A 165 12.79 0.94 37.67
C ARG A 165 13.37 0.51 36.30
N ARG A 166 14.12 1.40 35.63
CA ARG A 166 14.90 1.06 34.43
C ARG A 166 16.01 0.06 34.80
N ARG A 167 15.85 -1.20 34.38
CA ARG A 167 16.91 -2.22 34.38
C ARG A 167 18.01 -1.78 33.41
N ARG A 168 19.15 -1.34 33.95
CA ARG A 168 20.41 -1.13 33.23
C ARG A 168 20.95 -2.50 32.79
N TRP A 169 21.10 -2.70 31.49
CA TRP A 169 21.98 -3.74 30.94
C TRP A 169 23.34 -3.11 30.65
N PRO A 170 24.46 -3.76 31.02
CA PRO A 170 25.79 -3.25 30.72
C PRO A 170 26.08 -3.45 29.23
N PHE A 171 26.23 -2.35 28.49
CA PHE A 171 26.88 -2.39 27.18
C PHE A 171 28.38 -2.60 27.40
N VAL A 172 28.87 -3.75 26.96
CA VAL A 172 30.28 -4.03 26.78
C VAL A 172 30.78 -3.11 25.66
N ALA A 173 31.75 -2.27 25.98
CA ALA A 173 32.46 -1.42 25.04
C ALA A 173 33.33 -2.29 24.12
N GLY A 174 32.89 -2.46 22.88
CA GLY A 174 33.71 -2.96 21.79
C GLY A 174 34.03 -1.80 20.85
N GLY A 175 35.26 -1.27 20.94
CA GLY A 175 35.75 -0.25 20.02
C GLY A 175 35.92 -0.83 18.62
N ALA A 176 35.26 -0.23 17.64
CA ALA A 176 35.59 -0.39 16.23
C ALA A 176 36.10 0.96 15.71
N VAL A 177 37.37 0.96 15.35
CA VAL A 177 38.13 2.06 14.76
C VAL A 177 37.49 2.46 13.43
N VAL A 178 36.97 3.68 13.33
CA VAL A 178 36.57 4.28 12.06
C VAL A 178 37.82 4.89 11.43
N ALA A 179 38.39 4.20 10.43
CA ALA A 179 39.34 4.79 9.51
C ALA A 179 38.58 5.67 8.52
N ALA A 180 38.77 6.99 8.63
CA ALA A 180 38.30 7.96 7.68
C ALA A 180 39.10 7.84 6.37
N ALA A 181 38.45 7.44 5.29
CA ALA A 181 38.96 7.64 3.93
C ALA A 181 38.13 8.75 3.28
N ALA A 182 38.64 9.97 3.36
CA ALA A 182 38.14 11.10 2.60
C ALA A 182 38.57 10.92 1.14
N LEU A 183 37.60 10.68 0.25
CA LEU A 183 37.80 10.77 -1.19
C LEU A 183 37.04 11.98 -1.71
N ALA A 184 37.80 13.07 -1.84
CA ALA A 184 37.40 14.29 -2.51
C ALA A 184 37.34 14.03 -4.03
N CYS A 185 36.15 13.88 -4.58
CA CYS A 185 35.92 14.04 -6.01
C CYS A 185 35.39 15.46 -6.28
N VAL A 186 36.35 16.38 -6.38
CA VAL A 186 36.17 17.68 -7.04
C VAL A 186 36.04 17.39 -8.54
N PHE A 187 34.82 17.38 -9.07
CA PHE A 187 34.63 17.49 -10.52
C PHE A 187 34.72 18.97 -10.89
N LEU A 188 35.82 19.25 -11.58
CA LEU A 188 36.21 20.49 -12.21
C LEU A 188 35.13 20.95 -13.19
N LEU A 189 34.68 22.20 -13.04
CA LEU A 189 34.04 22.97 -14.10
C LEU A 189 35.03 23.17 -15.26
N PRO A 190 34.74 22.73 -16.49
CA PRO A 190 35.47 23.21 -17.66
C PRO A 190 34.91 24.57 -18.08
N GLY A 191 35.83 25.51 -18.30
CA GLY A 191 35.56 26.92 -18.51
C GLY A 191 34.84 27.26 -19.82
N ASN A 192 34.05 28.33 -19.75
CA ASN A 192 33.55 29.06 -20.90
C ASN A 192 34.72 29.78 -21.60
N GLY A 193 35.35 29.06 -22.52
CA GLY A 193 36.28 29.62 -23.49
C GLY A 193 35.55 30.45 -24.54
N HIS A 194 35.81 31.76 -24.52
CA HIS A 194 35.70 32.60 -25.70
C HIS A 194 36.44 31.97 -26.89
N ARG A 195 35.77 31.87 -28.04
CA ARG A 195 36.45 32.01 -29.33
C ARG A 195 35.68 32.97 -30.23
N PRO A 196 36.34 34.01 -30.75
CA PRO A 196 35.85 34.83 -31.84
C PRO A 196 36.20 34.17 -33.18
N HIS A 197 35.39 34.39 -34.22
CA HIS A 197 35.94 34.73 -35.52
C HIS A 197 34.96 35.56 -36.37
N PRO A 198 35.49 36.43 -37.25
CA PRO A 198 34.80 37.56 -37.87
C PRO A 198 34.48 37.34 -39.35
N GLY A 199 33.76 38.31 -39.91
CA GLY A 199 33.64 38.58 -41.35
C GLY A 199 32.21 38.36 -41.85
N ALA A 200 31.59 39.23 -42.62
CA ALA A 200 31.97 40.52 -43.18
C ALA A 200 30.66 41.21 -43.64
N SER A 201 30.69 42.55 -43.66
CA SER A 201 29.94 43.43 -44.58
C SER A 201 28.42 43.34 -44.66
N ALA A 202 27.73 44.38 -44.16
CA ALA A 202 27.04 45.34 -45.03
C ALA A 202 26.36 46.46 -44.21
N THR A 203 26.93 47.66 -44.38
CA THR A 203 26.33 48.99 -44.45
C THR A 203 24.81 49.11 -44.29
N GLY A 204 24.36 49.93 -43.34
CA GLY A 204 22.98 50.38 -43.21
C GLY A 204 22.86 51.56 -42.25
N LEU A 205 23.23 52.75 -42.74
CA LEU A 205 23.13 54.04 -42.07
C LEU A 205 21.64 54.43 -41.92
N ALA A 206 21.16 54.67 -40.70
CA ALA A 206 20.00 55.55 -40.45
C ALA A 206 19.84 55.87 -38.94
N THR A 207 20.44 56.98 -38.50
CA THR A 207 19.84 57.83 -37.46
C THR A 207 18.55 58.43 -38.04
N PRO A 208 17.46 58.67 -37.27
CA PRO A 208 17.46 59.89 -36.46
C PRO A 208 16.57 59.88 -35.18
N THR A 209 16.91 60.83 -34.30
CA THR A 209 16.01 61.72 -33.55
C THR A 209 15.16 61.16 -32.41
N ARG A 210 15.71 61.42 -31.23
CA ARG A 210 15.04 61.67 -29.95
C ARG A 210 14.08 62.86 -30.08
N SER A 211 12.77 62.64 -30.00
CA SER A 211 11.78 63.69 -29.72
C SER A 211 11.16 63.47 -28.36
N ARG A 212 11.53 64.40 -27.47
CA ARG A 212 10.95 64.68 -26.17
C ARG A 212 9.71 65.54 -26.40
N THR A 213 8.54 65.09 -25.97
CA THR A 213 7.37 65.95 -25.83
C THR A 213 6.69 65.66 -24.50
N ALA A 214 6.73 66.66 -23.64
CA ALA A 214 5.91 66.77 -22.45
C ALA A 214 4.51 67.29 -22.82
N GLY A 215 3.50 66.86 -22.07
CA GLY A 215 2.11 67.34 -22.15
C GLY A 215 1.16 66.25 -21.63
N GLN A 216 0.88 66.19 -20.32
CA GLN A 216 -0.35 66.72 -19.71
C GLN A 216 -1.65 66.25 -20.38
N ASN A 217 -2.36 65.30 -19.76
CA ASN A 217 -3.64 65.55 -19.07
C ASN A 217 -4.51 64.28 -18.92
N THR A 218 -4.82 64.01 -17.65
CA THR A 218 -6.13 63.59 -17.12
C THR A 218 -7.03 62.67 -17.96
N ALA A 219 -6.96 61.37 -17.69
CA ALA A 219 -8.15 60.53 -17.60
C ALA A 219 -7.85 59.37 -16.65
N LYS A 220 -8.30 59.51 -15.40
CA LYS A 220 -8.29 58.48 -14.36
C LYS A 220 -9.33 57.43 -14.74
N ALA A 221 -8.99 56.56 -15.70
CA ALA A 221 -9.74 55.34 -15.95
C ALA A 221 -9.50 54.42 -14.75
N SER A 222 -10.43 54.45 -13.80
CA SER A 222 -10.52 53.49 -12.71
C SER A 222 -10.75 52.12 -13.34
N LEU A 223 -9.68 51.38 -13.59
CA LEU A 223 -9.74 49.99 -14.01
C LEU A 223 -10.35 49.22 -12.83
N SER A 224 -11.66 49.02 -12.88
CA SER A 224 -12.36 48.10 -11.98
C SER A 224 -11.61 46.78 -11.99
N PRO A 225 -11.21 46.23 -10.83
CA PRO A 225 -10.56 44.93 -10.79
C PRO A 225 -11.51 43.94 -11.46
N SER A 226 -11.11 43.42 -12.63
CA SER A 226 -11.81 42.35 -13.30
C SER A 226 -11.95 41.23 -12.29
N SER A 227 -13.16 41.08 -11.78
CA SER A 227 -13.51 40.05 -10.82
C SER A 227 -13.47 38.74 -11.59
N VAL A 228 -12.29 38.11 -11.59
CA VAL A 228 -12.12 36.78 -12.13
C VAL A 228 -13.16 35.90 -11.42
N PRO A 229 -14.13 35.31 -12.14
CA PRO A 229 -15.18 34.54 -11.52
C PRO A 229 -14.54 33.44 -10.66
N GLN A 230 -14.84 33.46 -9.36
CA GLN A 230 -14.34 32.43 -8.47
C GLN A 230 -15.02 31.10 -8.85
N PRO A 231 -14.27 30.01 -8.99
CA PRO A 231 -14.84 28.70 -9.26
C PRO A 231 -15.88 28.34 -8.19
N ALA A 232 -17.07 27.94 -8.64
CA ALA A 232 -18.18 27.59 -7.75
C ALA A 232 -17.82 26.35 -6.91
N TRP A 233 -17.94 26.47 -5.59
CA TRP A 233 -17.70 25.38 -4.66
C TRP A 233 -18.88 24.40 -4.68
N THR A 234 -18.66 23.19 -5.20
CA THR A 234 -19.69 22.13 -5.22
C THR A 234 -19.28 21.00 -4.27
N PRO A 235 -20.07 20.70 -3.22
CA PRO A 235 -19.87 19.51 -2.40
C PRO A 235 -19.88 18.24 -3.24
N GLY A 236 -19.06 17.26 -2.87
CA GLY A 236 -18.99 16.01 -3.62
C GLY A 236 -17.69 15.24 -3.40
N THR A 237 -17.57 14.12 -4.12
CA THR A 237 -16.40 13.23 -4.08
C THR A 237 -15.83 13.10 -5.49
N ALA A 238 -14.50 13.17 -5.60
CA ALA A 238 -13.76 12.97 -6.83
C ALA A 238 -12.55 12.05 -6.59
N MET A 239 -12.15 11.31 -7.62
CA MET A 239 -10.89 10.57 -7.65
C MET A 239 -9.83 11.40 -8.35
N LEU A 240 -8.59 11.32 -7.89
CA LEU A 240 -7.45 11.98 -8.51
C LEU A 240 -6.20 11.11 -8.39
N THR A 241 -5.58 10.78 -9.52
CA THR A 241 -4.29 10.07 -9.56
C THR A 241 -3.18 11.11 -9.71
N ALA A 242 -2.30 11.21 -8.71
CA ALA A 242 -1.11 12.06 -8.75
C ALA A 242 0.13 11.23 -9.04
N HIS A 243 1.07 11.81 -9.75
CA HIS A 243 2.26 11.16 -10.27
C HIS A 243 3.50 11.82 -9.64
N SER A 244 4.57 11.06 -9.38
CA SER A 244 5.84 11.61 -8.86
C SER A 244 6.47 12.61 -9.85
N SER A 245 6.27 12.40 -11.15
CA SER A 245 6.82 13.28 -12.18
C SER A 245 5.95 14.51 -12.47
N ARG A 246 4.65 14.47 -12.15
CA ARG A 246 3.69 15.49 -12.61
C ARG A 246 2.59 15.79 -11.57
N PRO A 247 2.28 17.07 -11.34
CA PRO A 247 1.16 17.43 -10.49
C PRO A 247 -0.16 17.02 -11.12
N ALA A 248 -1.08 16.54 -10.30
CA ALA A 248 -2.45 16.25 -10.69
C ALA A 248 -3.40 17.33 -10.18
N ARG A 249 -4.44 17.63 -10.95
CA ARG A 249 -5.39 18.72 -10.63
C ARG A 249 -6.83 18.24 -10.81
N THR A 250 -7.72 18.63 -9.89
CA THR A 250 -9.16 18.36 -10.03
C THR A 250 -9.74 19.14 -11.20
N ARG A 251 -10.83 18.64 -11.80
CA ARG A 251 -11.47 19.23 -12.99
C ARG A 251 -11.86 20.71 -12.83
N ASP A 252 -12.21 21.12 -11.62
CA ASP A 252 -12.56 22.49 -11.26
C ASP A 252 -11.36 23.36 -10.85
N GLY A 253 -10.15 22.82 -10.86
CA GLY A 253 -8.92 23.53 -10.52
C GLY A 253 -8.73 23.88 -9.05
N LEU A 254 -9.62 23.42 -8.15
CA LEU A 254 -9.59 23.78 -6.73
C LEU A 254 -8.50 23.04 -5.94
N VAL A 255 -8.09 21.86 -6.38
CA VAL A 255 -7.06 21.06 -5.71
C VAL A 255 -6.01 20.67 -6.73
N THR A 256 -4.76 21.00 -6.43
CA THR A 256 -3.59 20.46 -7.13
C THR A 256 -2.75 19.66 -6.13
N ILE A 257 -2.37 18.45 -6.48
CA ILE A 257 -1.51 17.58 -5.66
C ILE A 257 -0.20 17.37 -6.42
N SER A 258 0.92 17.63 -5.76
CA SER A 258 2.25 17.30 -6.27
C SER A 258 2.93 16.32 -5.33
N VAL A 259 3.33 15.16 -5.85
CA VAL A 259 4.10 14.17 -5.10
C VAL A 259 5.56 14.63 -5.07
N LEU A 260 6.11 14.88 -3.89
CA LEU A 260 7.45 15.46 -3.71
C LEU A 260 8.52 14.39 -3.51
N SER A 261 8.17 13.31 -2.81
CA SER A 261 9.05 12.19 -2.54
C SER A 261 8.22 10.95 -2.20
N VAL A 262 8.67 9.79 -2.65
CA VAL A 262 8.11 8.50 -2.29
C VAL A 262 9.23 7.65 -1.69
N ASP A 263 9.07 7.22 -0.44
CA ASP A 263 9.99 6.33 0.29
C ASP A 263 11.48 6.74 0.22
N GLY A 264 11.77 8.04 0.11
CA GLY A 264 13.11 8.60 0.13
C GLY A 264 13.59 8.94 1.55
N ASN A 265 14.88 8.71 1.84
CA ASN A 265 15.58 9.17 3.05
C ASN A 265 15.05 8.62 4.39
N ASN A 266 14.69 7.33 4.47
CA ASN A 266 14.22 6.66 5.71
C ASN A 266 12.88 7.18 6.28
N ILE A 267 12.10 7.94 5.51
CA ILE A 267 10.76 8.34 5.90
C ILE A 267 9.78 7.36 5.24
N PRO A 268 9.08 6.50 6.00
CA PRO A 268 8.10 5.59 5.41
C PRO A 268 6.91 6.38 4.84
N GLY A 269 6.59 6.12 3.57
CA GLY A 269 5.42 6.63 2.87
C GLY A 269 5.72 7.72 1.82
N VAL A 270 4.69 8.51 1.52
CA VAL A 270 4.76 9.61 0.55
C VAL A 270 4.82 10.96 1.27
N VAL A 271 5.60 11.87 0.69
CA VAL A 271 5.52 13.31 0.96
C VAL A 271 4.88 13.97 -0.25
N TYR A 272 3.77 14.67 -0.04
CA TYR A 272 3.07 15.38 -1.11
C TYR A 272 2.67 16.78 -0.66
N SER A 273 2.59 17.72 -1.61
CA SER A 273 2.01 19.04 -1.39
C SER A 273 0.59 19.09 -1.94
N VAL A 274 -0.29 19.73 -1.19
CA VAL A 274 -1.66 20.03 -1.61
C VAL A 274 -1.80 21.53 -1.73
N ILE A 275 -2.15 21.99 -2.93
CA ILE A 275 -2.32 23.40 -3.25
C ILE A 275 -3.80 23.64 -3.52
N THR A 276 -4.37 24.61 -2.82
CA THR A 276 -5.73 25.11 -2.98
C THR A 276 -5.70 26.63 -3.16
N PRO A 277 -6.78 27.29 -3.61
CA PRO A 277 -6.77 28.76 -3.76
C PRO A 277 -6.50 29.56 -2.47
N TRP A 278 -6.67 28.96 -1.30
CA TRP A 278 -6.52 29.64 -0.01
C TRP A 278 -5.38 29.11 0.86
N THR A 279 -4.79 27.96 0.54
CA THR A 279 -3.68 27.41 1.31
C THR A 279 -2.87 26.42 0.49
N THR A 280 -1.59 26.34 0.83
CA THR A 280 -0.66 25.30 0.39
C THR A 280 -0.13 24.63 1.64
N CYS A 281 -0.14 23.30 1.68
CA CYS A 281 0.52 22.58 2.75
C CYS A 281 1.20 21.31 2.27
N GLN A 282 2.19 20.89 3.03
CA GLN A 282 2.86 19.62 2.85
C GLN A 282 2.26 18.59 3.82
N VAL A 283 2.20 17.35 3.36
CA VAL A 283 1.74 16.21 4.15
C VAL A 283 2.78 15.12 4.04
N SER A 284 3.19 14.61 5.20
CA SER A 284 4.05 13.43 5.32
C SER A 284 3.25 12.26 5.88
N GLY A 285 3.38 11.10 5.24
CA GLY A 285 2.64 9.88 5.57
C GLY A 285 1.87 9.37 4.36
N GLY A 286 2.01 8.08 4.07
CA GLY A 286 1.60 7.50 2.79
C GLY A 286 0.81 6.21 2.84
N ASP A 287 0.34 5.77 4.01
CA ASP A 287 -0.43 4.54 4.05
C ASP A 287 -1.82 4.74 3.47
N VAL A 288 -2.28 3.75 2.70
CA VAL A 288 -3.68 3.65 2.26
C VAL A 288 -4.62 3.76 3.47
N GLY A 289 -5.62 4.62 3.34
CA GLY A 289 -6.60 4.97 4.38
C GLY A 289 -6.21 6.19 5.22
N GLN A 290 -4.97 6.66 5.15
CA GLN A 290 -4.60 7.93 5.77
C GLN A 290 -5.30 9.09 5.07
N SER A 291 -5.68 10.09 5.86
CA SER A 291 -6.39 11.26 5.39
C SER A 291 -5.87 12.55 5.98
N VAL A 292 -5.92 13.60 5.17
CA VAL A 292 -5.66 14.98 5.55
C VAL A 292 -6.92 15.81 5.32
N VAL A 293 -7.18 16.76 6.22
CA VAL A 293 -8.31 17.70 6.09
C VAL A 293 -7.79 19.13 6.03
N ILE A 294 -8.11 19.81 4.95
CA ILE A 294 -7.75 21.21 4.69
C ILE A 294 -9.00 22.06 4.88
N LYS A 295 -8.95 23.03 5.79
CA LYS A 295 -10.08 23.91 6.11
C LYS A 295 -9.90 25.27 5.43
N ARG A 296 -10.95 25.78 4.81
CA ARG A 296 -11.03 27.17 4.31
C ARG A 296 -11.53 28.13 5.39
N SER A 297 -12.53 27.69 6.14
CA SER A 297 -13.20 28.39 7.24
C SER A 297 -13.61 27.37 8.30
N SER A 298 -14.35 27.79 9.33
CA SER A 298 -14.95 26.89 10.34
C SER A 298 -15.78 25.77 9.70
N ASP A 299 -16.48 26.10 8.61
CA ASP A 299 -17.55 25.27 8.05
C ASP A 299 -17.30 24.86 6.60
N THR A 300 -16.07 24.92 6.09
CA THR A 300 -15.77 24.48 4.72
C THR A 300 -14.44 23.76 4.68
N TRP A 301 -14.44 22.54 4.15
CA TRP A 301 -13.29 21.65 4.20
C TRP A 301 -13.14 20.76 2.96
N ILE A 302 -11.90 20.38 2.68
CA ILE A 302 -11.49 19.34 1.72
C ILE A 302 -10.83 18.22 2.50
N ARG A 303 -11.30 17.00 2.34
CA ARG A 303 -10.64 15.79 2.84
C ARG A 303 -10.01 15.05 1.68
N LEU A 304 -8.74 14.70 1.82
CA LEU A 304 -8.02 13.84 0.89
C LEU A 304 -7.72 12.53 1.61
N VAL A 305 -7.95 11.40 0.95
CA VAL A 305 -7.65 10.06 1.46
C VAL A 305 -6.81 9.33 0.42
N ILE A 306 -5.71 8.72 0.83
CA ILE A 306 -4.94 7.84 -0.05
C ILE A 306 -5.73 6.52 -0.15
N ILE A 307 -6.23 6.19 -1.34
CA ILE A 307 -7.00 4.96 -1.56
C ILE A 307 -6.18 3.89 -2.25
N ASP A 308 -5.20 4.28 -3.05
CA ASP A 308 -4.18 3.38 -3.56
C ASP A 308 -2.82 4.06 -3.56
N PHE A 309 -1.81 3.27 -3.23
CA PHE A 309 -0.41 3.64 -3.22
C PHE A 309 0.34 2.35 -3.55
N PRO A 310 0.88 2.23 -4.78
CA PRO A 310 1.63 1.05 -5.19
C PRO A 310 2.86 0.95 -4.31
N GLU A 311 3.12 -0.25 -3.80
CA GLU A 311 4.31 -0.47 -3.01
C GLU A 311 5.50 -0.35 -3.94
N THR A 312 6.35 0.65 -3.70
CA THR A 312 7.58 0.79 -4.46
C THR A 312 8.52 -0.32 -4.02
N THR A 313 8.77 -1.29 -4.91
CA THR A 313 9.92 -2.17 -4.77
C THR A 313 11.17 -1.30 -4.80
N HIS A 314 12.01 -1.41 -3.77
CA HIS A 314 13.22 -0.58 -3.59
C HIS A 314 14.15 -0.54 -4.82
N THR A 315 14.01 -1.50 -5.74
CA THR A 315 14.79 -1.62 -6.96
C THR A 315 14.49 -0.54 -8.01
N ASP A 316 13.28 0.04 -8.03
CA ASP A 316 12.88 0.95 -9.11
C ASP A 316 13.00 2.44 -8.74
N ALA A 317 13.20 2.76 -7.45
CA ALA A 317 13.32 4.13 -6.95
C ALA A 317 14.55 4.90 -7.46
N ALA A 318 15.53 4.20 -8.05
CA ALA A 318 16.73 4.82 -8.64
C ALA A 318 16.56 5.18 -10.13
N SER A 319 15.48 4.73 -10.78
CA SER A 319 15.22 5.09 -12.18
C SER A 319 14.68 6.52 -12.26
N THR A 320 15.32 7.35 -13.09
CA THR A 320 14.85 8.71 -13.38
C THR A 320 13.48 8.76 -14.07
N ASP A 321 13.06 7.63 -14.65
CA ASP A 321 11.77 7.48 -15.32
C ASP A 321 10.69 6.85 -14.41
N PHE A 322 10.97 6.69 -13.11
CA PHE A 322 10.03 6.06 -12.18
C PHE A 322 8.90 7.01 -11.80
N ASP A 323 7.75 6.81 -12.43
CA ASP A 323 6.53 7.57 -12.20
C ASP A 323 5.53 6.76 -11.36
N ILE A 324 5.36 7.15 -10.10
CA ILE A 324 4.55 6.41 -9.13
C ILE A 324 3.15 7.03 -9.09
N PRO A 325 2.11 6.34 -9.59
CA PRO A 325 0.74 6.81 -9.46
C PRO A 325 0.26 6.64 -8.02
N ILE A 326 -0.38 7.66 -7.46
CA ILE A 326 -0.99 7.63 -6.13
C ILE A 326 -2.43 8.09 -6.28
N ASP A 327 -3.38 7.25 -5.89
CA ASP A 327 -4.79 7.54 -6.03
C ASP A 327 -5.34 8.18 -4.75
N PHE A 328 -5.99 9.32 -4.94
CA PHE A 328 -6.62 10.10 -3.89
C PHE A 328 -8.14 10.13 -4.05
N GLN A 329 -8.84 9.90 -2.95
CA GLN A 329 -10.24 10.29 -2.78
C GLN A 329 -10.33 11.69 -2.18
N ILE A 330 -10.86 12.62 -2.97
CA ILE A 330 -11.07 14.00 -2.58
C ILE A 330 -12.55 14.19 -2.27
N THR A 331 -12.88 14.51 -1.03
CA THR A 331 -14.25 14.81 -0.59
C THR A 331 -14.35 16.25 -0.11
N ARG A 332 -15.41 16.94 -0.48
CA ARG A 332 -15.66 18.34 -0.15
C ARG A 332 -16.97 18.46 0.62
N GLY A 333 -16.94 19.23 1.69
CA GLY A 333 -18.12 19.40 2.54
C GLY A 333 -18.21 20.79 3.15
N GLN A 334 -19.38 21.05 3.69
CA GLN A 334 -19.65 22.18 4.57
C GLN A 334 -20.02 21.67 5.97
N GLY A 335 -19.84 22.51 6.99
CA GLY A 335 -20.08 22.18 8.40
C GLY A 335 -18.86 21.56 9.10
N PRO A 336 -19.09 20.80 10.19
CA PRO A 336 -18.01 20.23 11.00
C PRO A 336 -17.08 19.35 10.17
N ALA A 337 -15.79 19.69 10.19
CA ALA A 337 -14.78 18.94 9.47
C ALA A 337 -14.58 17.54 10.08
N PRO A 338 -14.41 16.49 9.25
CA PRO A 338 -14.15 15.13 9.71
C PRO A 338 -12.79 15.03 10.42
N ARG A 339 -12.59 13.91 11.14
CA ARG A 339 -11.29 13.61 11.75
C ARG A 339 -10.23 13.41 10.67
N THR A 340 -9.03 13.90 10.95
CA THR A 340 -7.83 13.75 10.12
C THR A 340 -6.87 12.77 10.77
N THR A 341 -6.12 12.00 9.98
CA THR A 341 -5.05 11.14 10.50
C THR A 341 -3.69 11.79 10.34
N GLN A 342 -3.55 12.71 9.38
CA GLN A 342 -2.33 13.48 9.14
C GLN A 342 -2.56 14.98 9.33
N LYS A 343 -1.46 15.67 9.64
CA LYS A 343 -1.44 17.13 9.76
C LYS A 343 -0.95 17.74 8.45
N CYS A 344 -1.59 18.86 8.10
CA CYS A 344 -1.20 19.76 7.03
C CYS A 344 -0.20 20.73 7.66
N THR A 345 1.08 20.64 7.27
CA THR A 345 2.19 21.49 7.76
C THR A 345 2.53 22.58 6.78
#